data_AF-A0A3N9NYZ1-F1
#
_entry.id   AF-A0A3N9NYZ1-F1
#
_cell.length_a   1.000
_cell.length_b   1.000
_cell.length_c   1.000
_cell.angle_alpha   90.00
_cell.angle_beta   90.00
_cell.angle_gamma   90.00
#
_symmetry.space_group_name_H-M   'P 1'
#
loop_
_entity.id
_entity.type
_entity.pdbx_description
1 polymer ?
#
loop_
_entity_poly.entity_id
_entity_poly.type
_entity_poly.pdbx_seq_one_letter_code
_entity_poly.pdbx_strand_id
1 'polypeptide(L)'
;MKVLKIFACALTILLVLILALIGWYLYKAVPVGTGYVAKYLCTAAFVAERDPDVVFKEIKPINPLAHIIRWEVDRENGLVTASALGKRDTAIYRRECGCTLARDATVNELRLQTFFQHDRPDEVVTLSAEPWPLDDGPAEDAALYGIDPQQLSVALNAAFFEPNEDVGRNTQAVLVVYDGHLIAERYAGGLNQDQPLQGWSMAKSVTNALVGVQVQKGWLSLTDRPVSEWAPGDPRHDITLDQLLRMSSGMAFQENYAPLYDATNMLYKSGDFAAYAAGKTLAHVPDSVWSYSSGTANIVARIVRQQAERVYEHYYQ
;
A
#
# COMPACT_ATOMS: atom_id res chain seq x y z
N MET A 1 3.58 -36.02 -47.89
CA MET A 1 3.79 -34.56 -48.11
C MET A 1 2.64 -33.67 -47.63
N LYS A 2 1.36 -33.94 -47.93
CA LYS A 2 0.23 -33.10 -47.46
C LYS A 2 0.08 -33.05 -45.93
N VAL A 3 0.22 -34.20 -45.27
CA VAL A 3 0.14 -34.33 -43.81
C VAL A 3 1.21 -33.49 -43.11
N LEU A 4 2.47 -33.56 -43.56
CA LEU A 4 3.58 -32.77 -42.99
C LEU A 4 3.36 -31.25 -43.12
N LYS A 5 2.76 -30.78 -44.22
CA LYS A 5 2.40 -29.36 -44.41
C LYS A 5 1.28 -28.91 -43.47
N ILE A 6 0.29 -29.77 -43.20
CA ILE A 6 -0.79 -29.49 -42.25
C ILE A 6 -0.24 -29.43 -40.82
N PHE A 7 0.64 -30.36 -40.43
CA PHE A 7 1.30 -30.34 -39.12
C PHE A 7 2.19 -29.10 -38.93
N ALA A 8 2.99 -28.73 -39.93
CA ALA A 8 3.80 -27.52 -39.87
C ALA A 8 2.94 -26.25 -39.75
N CYS A 9 1.83 -26.18 -40.49
CA CYS A 9 0.90 -25.06 -40.40
C CYS A 9 0.21 -24.97 -39.03
N ALA A 10 -0.22 -26.11 -38.47
CA ALA A 10 -0.78 -26.18 -37.13
C ALA A 10 0.22 -25.75 -36.04
N LEU A 11 1.49 -26.18 -36.16
CA LEU A 11 2.55 -25.78 -35.22
C LEU A 11 2.84 -24.28 -35.30
N THR A 12 2.87 -23.70 -36.51
CA THR A 12 3.03 -22.25 -36.69
C THR A 12 1.87 -21.48 -36.09
N ILE A 13 0.62 -21.93 -36.30
CA ILE A 13 -0.57 -21.30 -35.70
C ILE A 13 -0.48 -21.37 -34.18
N LEU A 14 -0.13 -22.53 -33.62
CA LEU A 14 0.04 -22.69 -32.18
C LEU A 14 1.13 -21.75 -31.62
N LEU A 15 2.27 -21.64 -32.29
CA LEU A 15 3.33 -20.72 -31.90
C LEU A 15 2.86 -19.26 -31.91
N VAL A 16 2.15 -18.84 -32.96
CA VAL A 16 1.60 -17.48 -33.05
C VAL A 16 0.61 -17.21 -31.92
N LEU A 17 -0.27 -18.16 -31.60
CA LEU A 17 -1.22 -18.03 -30.49
C LEU A 17 -0.50 -17.93 -29.14
N ILE A 18 0.54 -18.73 -28.91
CA ILE A 18 1.36 -18.67 -27.70
C ILE A 18 2.06 -17.31 -27.58
N LEU A 19 2.68 -16.83 -28.66
CA LEU A 19 3.35 -15.52 -28.68
C LEU A 19 2.34 -14.38 -28.46
N ALA A 20 1.14 -14.47 -29.04
CA ALA A 20 0.09 -13.49 -28.82
C ALA A 20 -0.39 -13.49 -27.36
N LEU A 21 -0.54 -14.66 -26.74
CA LEU A 21 -0.93 -14.79 -25.33
C LEU A 21 0.14 -14.24 -24.40
N ILE A 22 1.41 -14.57 -24.64
CA ILE A 22 2.56 -14.02 -23.89
C ILE A 22 2.62 -12.49 -24.05
N GLY A 23 2.49 -11.99 -25.28
CA GLY A 23 2.47 -10.56 -25.56
C GLY A 23 1.31 -9.84 -24.85
N TRP A 24 0.12 -10.43 -24.87
CA TRP A 24 -1.04 -9.91 -24.14
C TRP A 24 -0.83 -9.89 -22.62
N TYR A 25 -0.30 -10.98 -22.05
CA TYR A 25 0.02 -11.06 -20.63
C TYR A 25 1.05 -10.00 -20.23
N LEU A 26 2.17 -9.91 -20.95
CA LEU A 26 3.22 -8.92 -20.69
C LEU A 26 2.71 -7.49 -20.83
N TYR A 27 1.89 -7.22 -21.84
CA TYR A 27 1.26 -5.90 -22.03
C TYR A 27 0.45 -5.47 -20.79
N LYS A 28 -0.22 -6.41 -20.12
CA LYS A 28 -1.03 -6.14 -18.93
C LYS A 28 -0.22 -6.19 -17.63
N ALA A 29 0.79 -7.04 -17.53
CA ALA A 29 1.58 -7.28 -16.31
C ALA A 29 2.74 -6.30 -16.14
N VAL A 30 3.37 -5.85 -17.22
CA VAL A 30 4.51 -4.92 -17.15
C VAL A 30 4.17 -3.62 -16.40
N PRO A 31 3.04 -2.92 -16.69
CA PRO A 31 2.67 -1.70 -15.96
C PRO A 31 2.44 -1.93 -14.45
N VAL A 32 2.07 -3.15 -14.05
CA VAL A 32 1.99 -3.53 -12.63
C VAL A 32 3.39 -3.59 -12.03
N GLY A 33 4.31 -4.29 -12.71
CA GLY A 33 5.69 -4.44 -12.24
C GLY A 33 6.46 -3.12 -12.20
N THR A 34 6.38 -2.29 -13.24
CA THR A 34 7.04 -0.97 -13.28
C THR A 34 6.40 0.00 -12.30
N GLY A 35 5.06 0.01 -12.18
CA GLY A 35 4.35 0.83 -11.20
C GLY A 35 4.73 0.46 -9.76
N TYR A 36 4.83 -0.84 -9.45
CA TYR A 36 5.29 -1.31 -8.15
C TYR A 36 6.70 -0.81 -7.82
N VAL A 37 7.67 -1.02 -8.73
CA VAL A 37 9.05 -0.58 -8.52
C VAL A 37 9.15 0.93 -8.36
N ALA A 38 8.52 1.71 -9.24
CA ALA A 38 8.55 3.17 -9.17
C ALA A 38 7.98 3.69 -7.84
N LYS A 39 6.81 3.17 -7.43
CA LYS A 39 6.16 3.58 -6.18
C LYS A 39 6.98 3.20 -4.94
N TYR A 40 7.46 1.96 -4.90
CA TYR A 40 8.14 1.41 -3.72
C TYR A 40 9.50 2.07 -3.52
N LEU A 41 10.28 2.21 -4.60
CA LEU A 41 11.58 2.88 -4.53
C LEU A 41 11.45 4.38 -4.29
N CYS A 42 10.39 5.04 -4.76
CA CYS A 42 10.10 6.42 -4.37
C CYS A 42 9.89 6.53 -2.85
N THR A 43 9.01 5.70 -2.28
CA THR A 43 8.77 5.71 -0.84
C THR A 43 10.06 5.41 -0.06
N ALA A 44 10.85 4.43 -0.51
CA ALA A 44 12.14 4.15 0.09
C ALA A 44 13.11 5.34 0.04
N ALA A 45 13.28 5.96 -1.12
CA ALA A 45 14.27 7.00 -1.35
C ALA A 45 13.96 8.32 -0.64
N PHE A 46 12.67 8.69 -0.54
CA PHE A 46 12.24 10.03 -0.14
C PHE A 46 11.43 10.07 1.16
N VAL A 47 10.83 8.95 1.59
CA VAL A 47 10.07 8.89 2.84
C VAL A 47 10.86 8.17 3.92
N ALA A 48 11.39 6.99 3.59
CA ALA A 48 12.18 6.19 4.53
C ALA A 48 13.70 6.49 4.48
N GLU A 49 14.13 7.32 3.53
CA GLU A 49 15.54 7.66 3.28
C GLU A 49 16.48 6.45 3.16
N ARG A 50 15.96 5.34 2.62
CA ARG A 50 16.70 4.09 2.40
C ARG A 50 17.37 4.10 1.03
N ASP A 51 18.50 3.38 0.94
CA ASP A 51 19.18 3.13 -0.33
C ASP A 51 18.26 2.33 -1.30
N PRO A 52 17.88 2.91 -2.45
CA PRO A 52 17.04 2.23 -3.44
C PRO A 52 17.64 0.92 -3.97
N ASP A 53 18.96 0.77 -4.02
CA ASP A 53 19.61 -0.47 -4.47
C ASP A 53 19.42 -1.61 -3.46
N VAL A 54 19.46 -1.30 -2.17
CA VAL A 54 19.16 -2.26 -1.10
C VAL A 54 17.69 -2.66 -1.17
N VAL A 55 16.78 -1.68 -1.23
CA VAL A 55 15.34 -1.95 -1.27
C VAL A 55 14.92 -2.69 -2.54
N PHE A 56 15.53 -2.40 -3.68
CA PHE A 56 15.24 -3.12 -4.92
C PHE A 56 15.56 -4.62 -4.80
N LYS A 57 16.64 -4.99 -4.10
CA LYS A 57 16.97 -6.39 -3.83
C LYS A 57 15.92 -7.06 -2.94
N GLU A 58 15.40 -6.36 -1.93
CA GLU A 58 14.37 -6.86 -1.02
C GLU A 58 13.05 -7.17 -1.75
N ILE A 59 12.63 -6.31 -2.68
CA ILE A 59 11.35 -6.48 -3.39
C ILE A 59 11.43 -7.35 -4.65
N LYS A 60 12.65 -7.65 -5.12
CA LYS A 60 12.88 -8.45 -6.33
C LYS A 60 12.22 -9.83 -6.31
N PRO A 61 12.25 -10.62 -5.21
CA PRO A 61 11.61 -11.94 -5.17
C PRO A 61 10.08 -11.87 -5.32
N ILE A 62 9.47 -10.76 -4.92
CA ILE A 62 8.01 -10.57 -4.93
C ILE A 62 7.51 -10.14 -6.32
N ASN A 63 8.40 -9.60 -7.16
CA ASN A 63 8.07 -9.12 -8.50
C ASN A 63 8.75 -9.99 -9.59
N PRO A 64 8.02 -10.92 -10.22
CA PRO A 64 8.57 -11.79 -11.27
C PRO A 64 9.19 -11.04 -12.46
N LEU A 65 8.82 -9.77 -12.68
CA LEU A 65 9.33 -8.93 -13.76
C LEU A 65 10.54 -8.08 -13.34
N ALA A 66 10.97 -8.11 -12.08
CA ALA A 66 12.05 -7.26 -11.57
C ALA A 66 13.36 -7.42 -12.38
N HIS A 67 13.65 -8.60 -12.91
CA HIS A 67 14.86 -8.86 -13.70
C HIS A 67 14.96 -8.08 -15.01
N ILE A 68 13.84 -7.62 -15.57
CA ILE A 68 13.79 -6.86 -16.83
C ILE A 68 13.49 -5.37 -16.61
N ILE A 69 13.25 -4.96 -15.37
CA ILE A 69 12.92 -3.58 -15.02
C ILE A 69 14.21 -2.81 -14.78
N ARG A 70 14.30 -1.64 -15.43
CA ARG A 70 15.30 -0.62 -15.15
C ARG A 70 14.63 0.53 -14.40
N TRP A 71 15.35 1.18 -13.51
CA TRP A 71 14.83 2.31 -12.75
C TRP A 71 15.88 3.40 -12.58
N GLU A 72 15.40 4.59 -12.26
CA GLU A 72 16.20 5.80 -12.03
C GLU A 72 15.52 6.63 -10.94
N VAL A 73 16.34 7.24 -10.06
CA VAL A 73 15.89 8.16 -9.00
C VAL A 73 16.45 9.54 -9.30
N ASP A 74 15.56 10.48 -9.59
CA ASP A 74 15.88 11.90 -9.72
C ASP A 74 15.61 12.57 -8.37
N ARG A 75 16.68 12.76 -7.59
CA ARG A 75 16.60 13.35 -6.25
C ARG A 75 16.29 14.85 -6.27
N GLU A 76 16.67 15.56 -7.33
CA GLU A 76 16.43 16.99 -7.47
C GLU A 76 14.93 17.26 -7.65
N ASN A 77 14.27 16.44 -8.45
CA ASN A 77 12.85 16.59 -8.78
C ASN A 77 11.89 15.75 -7.93
N GLY A 78 12.43 14.91 -7.04
CA GLY A 78 11.65 13.99 -6.21
C GLY A 78 10.95 12.90 -7.03
N LEU A 79 11.58 12.38 -8.08
CA LEU A 79 10.96 11.42 -9.00
C LEU A 79 11.66 10.07 -8.97
N VAL A 80 10.88 9.01 -9.15
CA VAL A 80 11.41 7.68 -9.48
C VAL A 80 10.70 7.17 -10.71
N THR A 81 11.48 6.75 -11.70
CA THR A 81 10.95 6.18 -12.94
C THR A 81 11.40 4.74 -13.10
N ALA A 82 10.47 3.84 -13.40
CA ALA A 82 10.75 2.46 -13.73
C ALA A 82 10.25 2.13 -15.14
N SER A 83 10.99 1.29 -15.87
CA SER A 83 10.65 0.95 -17.25
C SER A 83 11.05 -0.48 -17.63
N ALA A 84 10.23 -1.09 -18.50
CA ALA A 84 10.49 -2.40 -19.11
C ALA A 84 9.64 -2.52 -20.39
N LEU A 85 10.17 -3.20 -21.42
CA LEU A 85 9.47 -3.48 -22.69
C LEU A 85 8.74 -2.26 -23.30
N GLY A 86 9.37 -1.08 -23.26
CA GLY A 86 8.82 0.17 -23.80
C GLY A 86 7.70 0.81 -22.96
N LYS A 87 7.35 0.23 -21.81
CA LYS A 87 6.47 0.85 -20.81
C LYS A 87 7.30 1.55 -19.75
N ARG A 88 6.75 2.65 -19.22
CA ARG A 88 7.38 3.50 -18.23
C ARG A 88 6.33 3.99 -17.25
N ASP A 89 6.68 3.95 -15.96
CA ASP A 89 5.88 4.48 -14.87
C ASP A 89 6.75 5.37 -13.99
N THR A 90 6.18 6.49 -13.56
CA THR A 90 6.86 7.47 -12.72
C THR A 90 6.07 7.70 -11.44
N ALA A 91 6.75 7.66 -10.30
CA ALA A 91 6.24 8.12 -9.02
C ALA A 91 6.88 9.47 -8.68
N ILE A 92 6.09 10.35 -8.09
CA ILE A 92 6.53 11.64 -7.57
C ILE A 92 6.37 11.66 -6.06
N TYR A 93 7.41 12.09 -5.36
CA TYR A 93 7.36 12.48 -3.97
C TYR A 93 6.82 13.90 -3.83
N ARG A 94 5.86 14.08 -2.91
CA ARG A 94 5.40 15.38 -2.46
C ARG A 94 5.46 15.40 -0.94
N ARG A 95 6.07 16.45 -0.38
CA ARG A 95 6.16 16.65 1.07
C ARG A 95 4.76 16.55 1.70
N GLU A 96 4.65 15.95 2.88
CA GLU A 96 3.40 15.63 3.61
C GLU A 96 2.47 14.58 2.96
N CYS A 97 2.63 14.26 1.67
CA CYS A 97 1.82 13.24 0.99
C CYS A 97 2.56 11.94 0.69
N GLY A 98 3.89 11.97 0.73
CA GLY A 98 4.73 10.87 0.30
C GLY A 98 4.68 10.68 -1.22
N CYS A 99 4.88 9.45 -1.66
CA CYS A 99 5.00 9.13 -3.08
C CYS A 99 3.67 8.76 -3.72
N THR A 100 3.39 9.29 -4.92
CA THR A 100 2.21 8.96 -5.73
C THR A 100 2.63 8.55 -7.13
N LEU A 101 2.03 7.49 -7.68
CA LEU A 101 2.22 7.15 -9.09
C LEU A 101 1.47 8.16 -9.97
N ALA A 102 2.12 8.66 -11.01
CA ALA A 102 1.49 9.46 -12.05
C ALA A 102 0.57 8.58 -12.93
N ARG A 103 -0.60 8.23 -12.37
CA ARG A 103 -1.70 7.50 -13.01
C ARG A 103 -2.91 8.41 -13.11
N ASP A 104 -3.51 8.48 -14.29
CA ASP A 104 -4.65 9.35 -14.60
C ASP A 104 -4.42 10.85 -14.34
N ALA A 105 -3.17 11.23 -14.02
CA ALA A 105 -2.67 12.58 -13.87
C ALA A 105 -1.18 12.61 -14.24
N THR A 106 -0.74 13.72 -14.81
CA THR A 106 0.66 14.00 -15.11
C THR A 106 1.43 14.38 -13.84
N VAL A 107 2.76 14.26 -13.89
CA VAL A 107 3.64 14.74 -12.81
C VAL A 107 3.40 16.22 -12.50
N ASN A 108 3.14 17.05 -13.52
CA ASN A 108 2.88 18.47 -13.34
C ASN A 108 1.53 18.74 -12.65
N GLU A 109 0.46 18.05 -13.07
CA GLU A 109 -0.85 18.15 -12.38
C GLU A 109 -0.72 17.71 -10.93
N LEU A 110 0.01 16.62 -10.66
CA LEU A 110 0.28 16.15 -9.30
C LEU A 110 1.11 17.15 -8.47
N ARG A 111 2.07 17.87 -9.08
CA ARG A 111 2.86 18.91 -8.39
C ARG A 111 2.03 20.12 -7.98
N LEU A 112 1.01 20.44 -8.78
CA LEU A 112 0.13 21.57 -8.53
C LEU A 112 -0.92 21.26 -7.46
N GLN A 113 -1.09 19.98 -7.08
CA GLN A 113 -1.92 19.61 -5.94
C GLN A 113 -1.30 20.14 -4.66
N THR A 114 -2.10 20.88 -3.93
CA THR A 114 -1.82 21.42 -2.61
C THR A 114 -2.56 20.60 -1.56
N PHE A 115 -1.95 20.47 -0.39
CA PHE A 115 -2.52 19.77 0.75
C PHE A 115 -2.64 20.76 1.89
N PHE A 116 -3.57 20.50 2.83
CA PHE A 116 -3.69 21.34 4.00
C PHE A 116 -2.35 21.38 4.74
N GLN A 117 -1.69 22.52 4.65
CA GLN A 117 -0.50 22.79 5.43
C GLN A 117 -0.99 23.17 6.81
N HIS A 118 -0.64 22.36 7.81
CA HIS A 118 -0.83 22.80 9.16
C HIS A 118 0.16 23.95 9.39
N ASP A 119 -0.34 25.15 9.69
CA ASP A 119 0.45 26.29 10.19
C ASP A 119 0.98 25.99 11.60
N ARG A 120 1.48 24.77 11.85
CA ARG A 120 2.39 24.57 12.96
C ARG A 120 3.75 25.01 12.43
N PRO A 121 4.41 26.00 13.07
CA PRO A 121 5.85 26.09 12.88
C PRO A 121 6.42 24.69 13.11
N ASP A 122 7.49 24.30 12.40
CA ASP A 122 8.25 23.09 12.70
C ASP A 122 8.59 23.18 14.20
N GLU A 123 7.72 22.63 15.04
CA GLU A 123 7.88 22.67 16.47
C GLU A 123 9.09 21.78 16.62
N VAL A 124 10.20 22.36 17.07
CA VAL A 124 11.38 21.60 17.41
C VAL A 124 10.92 20.70 18.55
N VAL A 125 10.39 19.53 18.20
CA VAL A 125 10.05 18.48 19.14
C VAL A 125 11.39 18.17 19.77
N THR A 126 11.57 18.71 20.97
CA THR A 126 12.75 18.43 21.75
C THR A 126 12.50 17.03 22.24
N LEU A 127 12.98 16.04 21.48
CA LEU A 127 12.90 14.62 21.85
C LEU A 127 13.52 14.52 23.24
N SER A 128 12.68 14.32 24.24
CA SER A 128 13.11 14.01 25.59
C SER A 128 13.58 12.56 25.62
N ALA A 129 14.44 12.24 26.57
CA ALA A 129 14.87 10.85 26.79
C ALA A 129 13.81 10.04 27.58
N GLU A 130 12.58 10.55 27.72
CA GLU A 130 11.53 9.86 28.44
C GLU A 130 11.06 8.63 27.65
N PRO A 131 10.82 7.48 28.30
CA PRO A 131 10.36 6.30 27.61
C PRO A 131 9.00 6.48 26.91
N TRP A 132 8.79 5.69 25.87
CA TRP A 132 7.48 5.54 25.22
C TRP A 132 6.41 5.17 26.27
N PRO A 133 5.22 5.80 26.27
CA PRO A 133 4.62 6.60 25.19
C PRO A 133 4.74 8.11 25.40
N LEU A 134 5.48 8.57 26.40
CA LEU A 134 5.64 9.99 26.67
C LEU A 134 6.55 10.66 25.64
N ASP A 135 7.58 9.95 25.20
CA ASP A 135 8.49 10.35 24.13
C ASP A 135 9.15 9.12 23.48
N ASP A 136 10.10 9.33 22.57
CA ASP A 136 10.83 8.28 21.84
C ASP A 136 12.11 7.83 22.58
N GLY A 137 12.06 7.80 23.93
CA GLY A 137 13.12 7.26 24.76
C GLY A 137 13.27 5.73 24.62
N PRO A 138 14.42 5.18 25.04
CA PRO A 138 14.75 3.78 24.81
C PRO A 138 13.82 2.83 25.55
N ALA A 139 13.76 1.58 25.08
CA ALA A 139 13.07 0.51 25.78
C ALA A 139 13.55 0.36 27.25
N GLU A 140 12.58 0.18 28.15
CA GLU A 140 12.80 -0.04 29.58
C GLU A 140 13.18 -1.50 29.87
N ASP A 141 13.81 -1.74 31.03
CA ASP A 141 14.16 -3.09 31.45
C ASP A 141 12.89 -3.92 31.72
N ALA A 142 12.67 -4.94 30.87
CA ALA A 142 11.55 -5.86 30.97
C ALA A 142 11.42 -6.53 32.35
N ALA A 143 12.52 -6.69 33.10
CA ALA A 143 12.50 -7.27 34.44
C ALA A 143 11.68 -6.42 35.44
N LEU A 144 11.59 -5.10 35.23
CA LEU A 144 10.78 -4.19 36.05
C LEU A 144 9.27 -4.54 35.98
N TYR A 145 8.86 -5.19 34.89
CA TYR A 145 7.48 -5.57 34.59
C TYR A 145 7.22 -7.06 34.83
N GLY A 146 8.14 -7.76 35.51
CA GLY A 146 8.03 -9.19 35.78
C GLY A 146 8.21 -10.08 34.54
N ILE A 147 8.75 -9.52 33.45
CA ILE A 147 9.05 -10.26 32.22
C ILE A 147 10.50 -10.71 32.27
N ASP A 148 10.74 -12.01 32.03
CA ASP A 148 12.09 -12.59 31.98
C ASP A 148 12.87 -12.03 30.76
N PRO A 149 13.94 -11.23 30.96
CA PRO A 149 14.70 -10.64 29.86
C PRO A 149 15.38 -11.68 28.96
N GLN A 150 15.73 -12.86 29.50
CA GLN A 150 16.35 -13.93 28.73
C GLN A 150 15.35 -14.53 27.75
N GLN A 151 14.13 -14.80 28.21
CA GLN A 151 13.06 -15.32 27.36
C GLN A 151 12.62 -14.31 26.29
N LEU A 152 12.57 -13.02 26.65
CA LEU A 152 12.32 -11.94 25.70
C LEU A 152 13.43 -11.87 24.63
N SER A 153 14.69 -11.96 25.02
CA SER A 153 15.82 -12.01 24.09
C SER A 153 15.75 -13.22 23.15
N VAL A 154 15.35 -14.40 23.65
CA VAL A 154 15.13 -15.60 22.81
C VAL A 154 14.03 -15.34 21.77
N ALA A 155 12.92 -14.72 22.15
CA ALA A 155 11.84 -14.38 21.21
C ALA A 155 12.30 -13.39 20.13
N LEU A 156 13.05 -12.35 20.52
CA LEU A 156 13.63 -11.39 19.56
C LEU A 156 14.64 -12.07 18.63
N ASN A 157 15.49 -12.96 19.15
CA ASN A 157 16.43 -13.72 18.32
C ASN A 157 15.69 -14.62 17.31
N ALA A 158 14.58 -15.23 17.72
CA ALA A 158 13.77 -16.05 16.82
C ALA A 158 13.11 -15.23 15.71
N ALA A 159 12.67 -13.99 15.99
CA ALA A 159 12.08 -13.10 15.00
C ALA A 159 13.09 -12.65 13.93
N PHE A 160 14.35 -12.43 14.31
CA PHE A 160 15.44 -12.03 13.42
C PHE A 160 16.24 -13.19 12.83
N PHE A 161 15.92 -14.43 13.19
CA PHE A 161 16.60 -15.59 12.63
C PHE A 161 16.25 -15.72 11.14
N GLU A 162 17.25 -15.87 10.28
CA GLU A 162 17.05 -16.09 8.85
C GLU A 162 17.22 -17.59 8.54
N PRO A 163 16.19 -18.28 8.00
CA PRO A 163 16.23 -19.73 7.85
C PRO A 163 17.17 -20.18 6.71
N ASN A 164 17.35 -19.36 5.67
CA ASN A 164 18.39 -19.49 4.63
C ASN A 164 18.47 -18.19 3.79
N GLU A 165 19.46 -18.11 2.90
CA GLU A 165 19.71 -16.92 2.05
C GLU A 165 18.67 -16.72 0.93
N ASP A 166 17.95 -17.77 0.50
CA ASP A 166 17.03 -17.73 -0.63
C ASP A 166 15.58 -17.36 -0.21
N VAL A 167 15.20 -17.68 1.02
CA VAL A 167 13.86 -17.47 1.60
C VAL A 167 14.04 -16.87 2.99
N GLY A 168 14.43 -15.60 3.03
CA GLY A 168 14.57 -14.86 4.27
C GLY A 168 13.21 -14.45 4.88
N ARG A 169 13.12 -14.42 6.21
CA ARG A 169 12.08 -13.71 6.96
C ARG A 169 12.15 -12.21 6.66
N ASN A 170 13.35 -11.65 6.53
CA ASN A 170 13.60 -10.23 6.26
C ASN A 170 12.94 -9.32 7.29
N THR A 171 13.01 -9.69 8.57
CA THR A 171 12.42 -8.91 9.66
C THR A 171 13.13 -7.57 9.77
N GLN A 172 12.38 -6.48 9.61
CA GLN A 172 12.92 -5.11 9.62
C GLN A 172 12.96 -4.50 11.01
N ALA A 173 11.91 -4.69 11.80
CA ALA A 173 11.82 -4.19 13.18
C ALA A 173 10.88 -5.07 14.01
N VAL A 174 11.16 -5.19 15.30
CA VAL A 174 10.27 -5.78 16.31
C VAL A 174 10.28 -4.89 17.53
N LEU A 175 9.10 -4.44 17.96
CA LEU A 175 8.90 -3.68 19.18
C LEU A 175 7.90 -4.44 20.05
N VAL A 176 8.12 -4.43 21.37
CA VAL A 176 7.25 -5.09 22.36
C VAL A 176 6.82 -4.06 23.39
N VAL A 177 5.52 -3.80 23.42
CA VAL A 177 4.88 -2.93 24.41
C VAL A 177 4.10 -3.79 25.39
N TYR A 178 4.32 -3.57 26.69
CA TYR A 178 3.62 -4.26 27.77
C TYR A 178 3.23 -3.26 28.86
N ASP A 179 1.97 -3.32 29.29
CA ASP A 179 1.39 -2.39 30.28
C ASP A 179 1.61 -0.90 29.96
N GLY A 180 1.60 -0.56 28.67
CA GLY A 180 1.85 0.80 28.23
C GLY A 180 3.33 1.22 28.19
N HIS A 181 4.28 0.31 28.43
CA HIS A 181 5.72 0.59 28.36
C HIS A 181 6.39 -0.17 27.23
N LEU A 182 7.32 0.49 26.52
CA LEU A 182 8.19 -0.19 25.56
C LEU A 182 9.26 -0.97 26.35
N ILE A 183 9.22 -2.30 26.28
CA ILE A 183 10.12 -3.18 27.04
C ILE A 183 11.15 -3.90 26.18
N ALA A 184 11.02 -3.79 24.86
CA ALA A 184 12.04 -4.21 23.91
C ALA A 184 11.81 -3.58 22.54
N GLU A 185 12.91 -3.28 21.88
CA GLU A 185 12.93 -2.91 20.47
C GLU A 185 14.19 -3.49 19.80
N ARG A 186 14.07 -3.83 18.52
CA ARG A 186 15.20 -4.26 17.70
C ARG A 186 14.91 -3.94 16.25
N TYR A 187 15.95 -3.46 15.56
CA TYR A 187 15.91 -3.09 14.15
C TYR A 187 16.93 -3.91 13.36
N ALA A 188 16.65 -4.16 12.08
CA ALA A 188 17.61 -4.76 11.16
C ALA A 188 18.76 -3.80 10.86
N GLY A 189 19.86 -4.32 10.31
CA GLY A 189 21.02 -3.51 9.96
C GLY A 189 20.66 -2.34 9.04
N GLY A 190 21.07 -1.13 9.44
CA GLY A 190 20.79 0.11 8.70
C GLY A 190 19.40 0.70 8.95
N LEU A 191 18.59 0.09 9.83
CA LEU A 191 17.31 0.63 10.30
C LEU A 191 17.41 1.17 11.73
N ASN A 192 16.56 2.13 12.05
CA ASN A 192 16.42 2.72 13.38
C ASN A 192 14.96 3.14 13.66
N GLN A 193 14.72 3.67 14.86
CA GLN A 193 13.39 4.09 15.33
C GLN A 193 12.76 5.22 14.51
N ASP A 194 13.58 6.10 13.92
CA ASP A 194 13.12 7.29 13.19
C ASP A 194 12.74 6.98 11.73
N GLN A 195 12.97 5.75 11.26
CA GLN A 195 12.73 5.38 9.88
C GLN A 195 11.34 4.76 9.67
N PRO A 196 10.45 5.39 8.89
CA PRO A 196 9.13 4.83 8.62
C PRO A 196 9.23 3.55 7.78
N LEU A 197 8.48 2.53 8.19
CA LEU A 197 8.33 1.26 7.48
C LEU A 197 6.97 1.16 6.79
N GLN A 198 6.91 0.35 5.73
CA GLN A 198 5.67 0.16 4.97
C GLN A 198 4.65 -0.64 5.80
N GLY A 199 3.61 0.02 6.31
CA GLY A 199 2.60 -0.60 7.18
C GLY A 199 1.56 -1.49 6.48
N TRP A 200 1.45 -1.43 5.14
CA TRP A 200 0.48 -2.21 4.36
C TRP A 200 -0.94 -2.20 4.98
N SER A 201 -1.51 -3.37 5.22
CA SER A 201 -2.86 -3.53 5.74
C SER A 201 -3.04 -3.05 7.19
N MET A 202 -1.97 -2.79 7.94
CA MET A 202 -2.09 -2.13 9.26
C MET A 202 -2.73 -0.75 9.12
N ALA A 203 -2.55 -0.07 7.99
CA ALA A 203 -3.17 1.22 7.72
C ALA A 203 -4.71 1.17 7.79
N LYS A 204 -5.34 0.01 7.54
CA LYS A 204 -6.80 -0.15 7.66
C LYS A 204 -7.28 0.08 9.09
N SER A 205 -6.51 -0.33 10.09
CA SER A 205 -6.83 -0.09 11.51
C SER A 205 -6.84 1.40 11.83
N VAL A 206 -5.85 2.14 11.32
CA VAL A 206 -5.78 3.60 11.47
C VAL A 206 -6.96 4.28 10.77
N THR A 207 -7.26 3.89 9.53
CA THR A 207 -8.43 4.40 8.80
C THR A 207 -9.74 4.14 9.56
N ASN A 208 -9.94 2.93 10.11
CA ASN A 208 -11.13 2.60 10.90
C ASN A 208 -11.20 3.42 12.20
N ALA A 209 -10.07 3.66 12.87
CA ALA A 209 -10.02 4.53 14.04
C ALA A 209 -10.40 5.98 13.70
N LEU A 210 -9.94 6.50 12.55
CA LEU A 210 -10.33 7.83 12.06
C LEU A 210 -11.83 7.91 11.77
N VAL A 211 -12.45 6.85 11.24
CA VAL A 211 -13.92 6.79 11.13
C VAL A 211 -14.58 6.89 12.51
N GLY A 212 -14.07 6.14 13.50
CA GLY A 212 -14.56 6.23 14.89
C GLY A 212 -14.49 7.65 15.46
N VAL A 213 -13.39 8.36 15.24
CA VAL A 213 -13.24 9.78 15.63
C VAL A 213 -14.27 10.65 14.92
N GLN A 214 -14.48 10.48 13.61
CA GLN A 214 -15.46 11.26 12.86
C GLN A 214 -16.91 10.95 13.30
N VAL A 215 -17.22 9.71 13.65
CA VAL A 215 -18.52 9.32 14.25
C VAL A 215 -18.72 9.98 15.62
N GLN A 216 -17.69 9.95 16.49
CA GLN A 216 -17.75 10.62 17.79
C GLN A 216 -17.98 12.13 17.68
N LYS A 217 -17.42 12.76 16.63
CA LYS A 217 -17.64 14.18 16.32
C LYS A 217 -18.99 14.47 15.62
N GLY A 218 -19.78 13.44 15.31
CA GLY A 218 -21.06 13.57 14.59
C GLY A 218 -20.92 13.91 13.11
N TRP A 219 -19.74 13.70 12.52
CA TRP A 219 -19.46 13.98 11.10
C TRP A 219 -19.89 12.86 10.17
N LEU A 220 -19.90 11.62 10.68
CA LEU A 220 -20.35 10.42 9.99
C LEU A 220 -21.31 9.64 10.90
N SER A 221 -22.20 8.87 10.29
CA SER A 221 -22.94 7.78 10.93
C SER A 221 -22.55 6.44 10.29
N LEU A 222 -22.52 5.38 11.09
CA LEU A 222 -22.30 4.02 10.61
C LEU A 222 -23.40 3.55 9.62
N THR A 223 -24.56 4.19 9.66
CA THR A 223 -25.68 3.92 8.74
C THR A 223 -25.60 4.72 7.44
N ASP A 224 -24.62 5.61 7.30
CA ASP A 224 -24.47 6.42 6.08
C ASP A 224 -24.16 5.54 4.88
N ARG A 225 -24.53 6.05 3.70
CA ARG A 225 -24.27 5.44 2.38
C ARG A 225 -23.47 6.42 1.51
N PRO A 226 -22.22 6.72 1.89
CA PRO A 226 -21.51 7.90 1.38
C PRO A 226 -20.85 7.71 0.01
N VAL A 227 -21.00 6.55 -0.64
CA VAL A 227 -20.33 6.25 -1.90
C VAL A 227 -21.12 6.80 -3.07
N SER A 228 -20.61 7.89 -3.66
CA SER A 228 -21.28 8.66 -4.71
C SER A 228 -21.56 7.89 -6.01
N GLU A 229 -20.78 6.86 -6.30
CA GLU A 229 -20.93 6.03 -7.50
C GLU A 229 -22.19 5.15 -7.47
N TRP A 230 -22.81 4.96 -6.30
CA TRP A 230 -23.97 4.10 -6.13
C TRP A 230 -25.23 4.95 -6.01
N ALA A 231 -25.79 5.35 -7.16
CA ALA A 231 -26.99 6.16 -7.24
C ALA A 231 -28.27 5.38 -6.84
N PRO A 232 -29.37 6.06 -6.48
CA PRO A 232 -30.66 5.39 -6.26
C PRO A 232 -31.06 4.51 -7.46
N GLY A 233 -31.45 3.26 -7.17
CA GLY A 233 -31.72 2.23 -8.19
C GLY A 233 -30.54 1.30 -8.45
N ASP A 234 -29.34 1.63 -7.98
CA ASP A 234 -28.21 0.70 -7.93
C ASP A 234 -28.36 -0.25 -6.73
N PRO A 235 -28.21 -1.58 -6.89
CA PRO A 235 -28.29 -2.51 -5.76
C PRO A 235 -27.18 -2.30 -4.71
N ARG A 236 -26.12 -1.56 -5.04
CA ARG A 236 -25.05 -1.17 -4.12
C ARG A 236 -25.40 0.07 -3.29
N HIS A 237 -26.44 0.81 -3.67
CA HIS A 237 -26.83 2.08 -3.03
C HIS A 237 -27.10 1.92 -1.53
N ASP A 238 -27.62 0.76 -1.11
CA ASP A 238 -27.97 0.49 0.28
C ASP A 238 -26.78 0.01 1.14
N ILE A 239 -25.58 -0.14 0.56
CA ILE A 239 -24.38 -0.53 1.32
C ILE A 239 -24.01 0.58 2.30
N THR A 240 -23.99 0.25 3.58
CA THR A 240 -23.68 1.21 4.65
C THR A 240 -22.19 1.30 4.94
N LEU A 241 -21.77 2.38 5.59
CA LEU A 241 -20.41 2.54 6.11
C LEU A 241 -20.02 1.39 7.05
N ASP A 242 -20.92 0.94 7.93
CA ASP A 242 -20.72 -0.22 8.80
C ASP A 242 -20.35 -1.49 8.00
N GLN A 243 -21.08 -1.79 6.93
CA GLN A 243 -20.81 -2.95 6.07
C GLN A 243 -19.46 -2.82 5.36
N LEU A 244 -19.04 -1.62 4.98
CA LEU A 244 -17.69 -1.38 4.44
C LEU A 244 -16.61 -1.62 5.50
N LEU A 245 -16.78 -1.10 6.71
CA LEU A 245 -15.82 -1.27 7.82
C LEU A 245 -15.62 -2.73 8.21
N ARG A 246 -16.70 -3.52 8.16
CA ARG A 246 -16.70 -4.96 8.45
C ARG A 246 -16.40 -5.82 7.22
N MET A 247 -16.16 -5.22 6.06
CA MET A 247 -15.88 -5.90 4.79
C MET A 247 -16.96 -6.92 4.38
N SER A 248 -18.23 -6.54 4.55
CA SER A 248 -19.40 -7.33 4.15
C SER A 248 -20.18 -6.69 3.00
N SER A 249 -19.53 -5.88 2.17
CA SER A 249 -20.17 -5.13 1.07
C SER A 249 -20.71 -6.01 -0.08
N GLY A 250 -20.27 -7.26 -0.18
CA GLY A 250 -20.68 -8.18 -1.26
C GLY A 250 -20.07 -7.86 -2.65
N MET A 251 -19.12 -6.94 -2.72
CA MET A 251 -18.49 -6.50 -3.97
C MET A 251 -17.58 -7.58 -4.58
N ALA A 252 -17.62 -7.72 -5.91
CA ALA A 252 -16.82 -8.65 -6.69
C ALA A 252 -15.36 -8.16 -6.87
N PHE A 253 -14.68 -7.83 -5.77
CA PHE A 253 -13.29 -7.38 -5.77
C PHE A 253 -12.33 -8.56 -5.58
N GLN A 254 -11.40 -8.75 -6.52
CA GLN A 254 -10.42 -9.83 -6.45
C GLN A 254 -9.18 -9.43 -5.63
N GLU A 255 -9.13 -9.86 -4.36
CA GLU A 255 -7.97 -9.67 -3.46
C GLU A 255 -6.84 -10.66 -3.79
N ASN A 256 -6.24 -10.50 -4.96
CA ASN A 256 -5.08 -11.28 -5.39
C ASN A 256 -3.99 -10.33 -5.93
N TYR A 257 -2.77 -10.49 -5.44
CA TYR A 257 -1.64 -9.62 -5.75
C TYR A 257 -0.82 -10.09 -6.96
N ALA A 258 -1.26 -11.12 -7.68
CA ALA A 258 -0.73 -11.43 -9.00
C ALA A 258 -1.17 -10.37 -10.03
N PRO A 259 -0.45 -10.21 -11.13
CA PRO A 259 -0.90 -9.38 -12.24
C PRO A 259 -2.29 -9.80 -12.75
N LEU A 260 -3.01 -8.86 -13.36
CA LEU A 260 -4.36 -9.00 -13.93
C LEU A 260 -5.52 -8.92 -12.94
N TYR A 261 -5.28 -9.08 -11.64
CA TYR A 261 -6.31 -9.02 -10.61
C TYR A 261 -6.58 -7.58 -10.14
N ASP A 262 -7.69 -7.41 -9.44
CA ASP A 262 -8.18 -6.10 -9.02
C ASP A 262 -7.22 -5.38 -8.07
N ALA A 263 -6.63 -6.07 -7.09
CA ALA A 263 -5.69 -5.44 -6.15
C ALA A 263 -4.49 -4.80 -6.88
N THR A 264 -3.84 -5.52 -7.80
CA THR A 264 -2.70 -4.97 -8.54
C THR A 264 -3.09 -3.95 -9.60
N ASN A 265 -4.21 -4.17 -10.30
CA ASN A 265 -4.72 -3.19 -11.26
C ASN A 265 -5.09 -1.88 -10.58
N MET A 266 -5.75 -1.94 -9.41
CA MET A 266 -6.09 -0.77 -8.62
C MET A 266 -4.81 -0.03 -8.21
N LEU A 267 -3.92 -0.71 -7.47
CA LEU A 267 -2.74 -0.09 -6.85
C LEU A 267 -1.74 0.49 -7.85
N TYR A 268 -1.63 -0.10 -9.04
CA TYR A 268 -0.54 0.24 -9.97
C TYR A 268 -1.01 0.73 -11.32
N LYS A 269 -2.32 0.74 -11.62
CA LYS A 269 -2.85 1.17 -12.92
C LYS A 269 -4.03 2.14 -12.84
N SER A 270 -4.44 2.57 -11.65
CA SER A 270 -5.49 3.57 -11.46
C SER A 270 -4.96 4.75 -10.63
N GLY A 271 -5.44 5.96 -10.90
CA GLY A 271 -5.21 7.15 -10.09
C GLY A 271 -6.20 7.32 -8.94
N ASP A 272 -7.40 6.72 -9.04
CA ASP A 272 -8.43 6.73 -7.98
C ASP A 272 -8.80 5.29 -7.59
N PHE A 273 -8.17 4.81 -6.52
CA PHE A 273 -8.37 3.45 -6.01
C PHE A 273 -9.80 3.23 -5.50
N ALA A 274 -10.42 4.25 -4.92
CA ALA A 274 -11.78 4.14 -4.39
C ALA A 274 -12.80 4.07 -5.53
N ALA A 275 -12.66 4.89 -6.58
CA ALA A 275 -13.51 4.82 -7.76
C ALA A 275 -13.34 3.48 -8.49
N TYR A 276 -12.12 2.99 -8.62
CA TYR A 276 -11.85 1.65 -9.20
C TYR A 276 -12.59 0.54 -8.44
N ALA A 277 -12.54 0.57 -7.10
CA ALA A 277 -13.22 -0.41 -6.26
C ALA A 277 -14.74 -0.22 -6.26
N ALA A 278 -15.23 1.01 -6.18
CA ALA A 278 -16.67 1.33 -6.21
C ALA A 278 -17.32 0.94 -7.54
N GLY A 279 -16.54 0.92 -8.64
CA GLY A 279 -16.98 0.47 -9.95
C GLY A 279 -17.22 -1.04 -10.08
N LYS A 280 -16.84 -1.87 -9.10
CA LYS A 280 -17.07 -3.33 -9.16
C LYS A 280 -18.54 -3.68 -8.99
N THR A 281 -18.96 -4.76 -9.64
CA THR A 281 -20.33 -5.30 -9.49
C THR A 281 -20.48 -6.03 -8.15
N LEU A 282 -21.72 -6.35 -7.76
CA LEU A 282 -21.99 -7.27 -6.66
C LEU A 282 -21.72 -8.71 -7.08
N ALA A 283 -21.05 -9.46 -6.21
CA ALA A 283 -21.00 -10.93 -6.26
C ALA A 283 -22.02 -11.56 -5.30
N HIS A 284 -22.34 -10.85 -4.21
CA HIS A 284 -23.25 -11.31 -3.16
C HIS A 284 -24.19 -10.18 -2.72
N VAL A 285 -25.28 -10.54 -2.04
CA VAL A 285 -26.15 -9.56 -1.39
C VAL A 285 -25.34 -8.83 -0.31
N PRO A 286 -25.41 -7.50 -0.18
CA PRO A 286 -24.77 -6.77 0.92
C PRO A 286 -25.06 -7.39 2.28
N ASP A 287 -24.05 -7.44 3.13
CA ASP A 287 -24.01 -8.03 4.48
C ASP A 287 -24.21 -9.55 4.57
N SER A 288 -24.35 -10.26 3.43
CA SER A 288 -24.54 -11.72 3.45
C SER A 288 -23.24 -12.53 3.54
N VAL A 289 -22.11 -11.96 3.14
CA VAL A 289 -20.81 -12.63 3.07
C VAL A 289 -19.71 -11.67 3.51
N TRP A 290 -18.81 -12.15 4.37
CA TRP A 290 -17.56 -11.47 4.68
C TRP A 290 -16.51 -11.76 3.59
N SER A 291 -15.84 -10.72 3.08
CA SER A 291 -14.75 -10.86 2.11
C SER A 291 -13.70 -9.79 2.33
N TYR A 292 -12.49 -10.20 2.73
CA TYR A 292 -11.37 -9.28 2.86
C TYR A 292 -11.11 -8.51 1.55
N SER A 293 -11.01 -7.18 1.64
CA SER A 293 -10.88 -6.32 0.45
C SER A 293 -10.10 -5.04 0.73
N SER A 294 -8.94 -4.91 0.06
CA SER A 294 -8.20 -3.65 -0.01
C SER A 294 -8.94 -2.59 -0.81
N GLY A 295 -9.76 -2.97 -1.79
CA GLY A 295 -10.65 -2.06 -2.50
C GLY A 295 -11.65 -1.38 -1.57
N THR A 296 -12.33 -2.17 -0.73
CA THR A 296 -13.27 -1.64 0.27
C THR A 296 -12.58 -0.69 1.25
N ALA A 297 -11.37 -1.02 1.71
CA ALA A 297 -10.61 -0.12 2.58
C ALA A 297 -10.24 1.21 1.91
N ASN A 298 -9.96 1.22 0.60
CA ASN A 298 -9.70 2.47 -0.14
C ASN A 298 -10.97 3.32 -0.31
N ILE A 299 -12.15 2.69 -0.47
CA ILE A 299 -13.43 3.40 -0.42
C ILE A 299 -13.58 4.10 0.94
N VAL A 300 -13.34 3.39 2.05
CA VAL A 300 -13.40 3.97 3.41
C VAL A 300 -12.38 5.11 3.58
N ALA A 301 -11.14 4.93 3.10
CA ALA A 301 -10.13 5.99 3.15
C ALA A 301 -10.57 7.26 2.41
N ARG A 302 -11.21 7.12 1.23
CA ARG A 302 -11.77 8.27 0.51
C ARG A 302 -12.91 8.94 1.28
N ILE A 303 -13.79 8.18 1.93
CA ILE A 303 -14.88 8.72 2.77
C ILE A 303 -14.30 9.57 3.92
N VAL A 304 -13.31 9.04 4.64
CA VAL A 304 -12.61 9.75 5.72
C VAL A 304 -12.02 11.07 5.22
N ARG A 305 -11.32 11.04 4.07
CA ARG A 305 -10.75 12.22 3.42
C ARG A 305 -11.83 13.25 3.06
N GLN A 306 -12.87 12.83 2.32
CA GLN A 306 -13.92 13.74 1.84
C GLN A 306 -14.65 14.42 3.00
N GLN A 307 -14.83 13.71 4.11
CA GLN A 307 -15.44 14.32 5.29
C GLN A 307 -14.49 15.30 5.99
N ALA A 308 -13.19 15.02 6.04
CA ALA A 308 -12.20 15.98 6.53
C ALA A 308 -12.17 17.25 5.64
N GLU A 309 -12.23 17.11 4.31
CA GLU A 309 -12.27 18.21 3.33
C GLU A 309 -13.46 19.14 3.51
N ARG A 310 -14.60 18.63 3.99
CA ARG A 310 -15.79 19.46 4.26
C ARG A 310 -15.64 20.33 5.50
N VAL A 311 -14.80 19.90 6.45
CA VAL A 311 -14.63 20.58 7.73
C VAL A 311 -13.43 21.52 7.71
N TYR A 312 -12.34 21.09 7.08
CA TYR A 312 -11.11 21.86 6.96
C TYR A 312 -11.01 22.42 5.54
N GLU A 313 -11.17 23.74 5.40
CA GLU A 313 -10.88 24.44 4.16
C GLU A 313 -9.44 24.07 3.73
N HIS A 314 -9.27 23.58 2.50
CA HIS A 314 -7.97 23.23 1.88
C HIS A 314 -7.33 21.86 2.19
N TYR A 315 -8.04 20.81 2.63
CA TYR A 315 -7.45 19.45 2.81
C TYR A 315 -6.78 18.88 1.54
N TYR A 316 -7.40 19.08 0.36
CA TYR A 316 -6.78 18.95 -0.97
C TYR A 316 -7.26 20.12 -1.84
N GLN A 317 -6.36 20.87 -2.45
CA GLN A 317 -6.68 21.85 -3.50
C GLN A 317 -5.89 21.54 -4.76
#